data_AF-A0A257QHM3-F1
#
_entry.id   AF-A0A257QHM3-F1
#
_cell.length_a   1.000
_cell.length_b   1.000
_cell.length_c   1.000
_cell.angle_alpha   90.00
_cell.angle_beta   90.00
_cell.angle_gamma   90.00
#
_symmetry.space_group_name_H-M   'P 1'
#
loop_
_entity.id
_entity.type
_entity.pdbx_description
1 polymer ?
#
loop_
_entity_poly.entity_id
_entity_poly.type
_entity_poly.pdbx_seq_one_letter_code
_entity_poly.pdbx_strand_id
1 'polypeptide(L)'
;MKDKRTEEALQRQYRKLASKLAATGPIIQGTITERVIEKQPEQKGEAGKSYGPYYQWTFKNAGKTTTVNLTAKQAKLFQKAIENNQELENHLKEMRRLSRQIFESVAVGVKRRERKKPEGTALS
;
A
#
# COMPACT_ATOMS: atom_id res chain seq x y z
N MET A 1 -25.82 26.80 -7.97
CA MET A 1 -25.78 25.49 -8.66
C MET A 1 -24.35 24.98 -8.59
N LYS A 2 -24.04 24.03 -7.69
CA LYS A 2 -22.79 23.27 -7.81
C LYS A 2 -22.90 22.46 -9.11
N ASP A 3 -21.87 22.55 -9.94
CA ASP A 3 -21.91 22.21 -11.35
C ASP A 3 -22.16 20.71 -11.56
N LYS A 4 -23.32 20.34 -12.10
CA LYS A 4 -23.74 18.94 -12.36
C LYS A 4 -22.71 18.19 -13.22
N ARG A 5 -22.01 18.92 -14.11
CA ARG A 5 -20.90 18.39 -14.91
C ARG A 5 -19.73 17.90 -14.06
N THR A 6 -19.45 18.56 -12.93
CA THR A 6 -18.37 18.18 -12.01
C THR A 6 -18.74 16.90 -11.26
N GLU A 7 -19.99 16.74 -10.82
CA GLU A 7 -20.46 15.52 -10.18
C GLU A 7 -20.39 14.31 -11.12
N GLU A 8 -20.89 14.45 -12.35
CA GLU A 8 -20.84 13.39 -13.36
C GLU A 8 -19.39 12.97 -13.69
N ALA A 9 -18.47 13.93 -13.74
CA ALA A 9 -17.04 13.66 -13.94
C ALA A 9 -16.43 12.85 -12.77
N LEU A 10 -16.73 13.22 -11.52
CA LEU A 10 -16.27 12.49 -10.34
C LEU A 10 -16.82 11.05 -10.32
N GLN A 11 -18.09 10.87 -10.64
CA GLN A 11 -18.70 9.54 -10.73
C GLN A 11 -18.09 8.69 -11.86
N ARG A 12 -17.77 9.30 -13.02
CA ARG A 12 -17.08 8.59 -14.11
C ARG A 12 -15.69 8.13 -13.68
N GLN A 13 -14.92 8.99 -13.00
CA GLN A 13 -13.61 8.62 -12.47
C GLN A 13 -13.72 7.48 -11.45
N TYR A 14 -14.70 7.55 -10.56
CA TYR A 14 -14.96 6.48 -9.58
C TYR A 14 -15.27 5.14 -10.28
N ARG A 15 -16.17 5.13 -11.27
CA ARG A 15 -16.50 3.90 -12.03
C ARG A 15 -15.29 3.33 -12.77
N LYS A 16 -14.42 4.19 -13.30
CA LYS A 16 -13.16 3.76 -13.94
C LYS A 16 -12.24 3.06 -12.94
N LEU A 17 -12.10 3.60 -11.73
CA LEU A 17 -11.32 2.96 -10.67
C LEU A 17 -11.94 1.64 -10.24
N ALA A 18 -13.26 1.59 -10.02
CA ALA A 18 -13.96 0.35 -9.68
C ALA A 18 -13.74 -0.77 -10.71
N SER A 19 -13.70 -0.41 -12.01
CA SER A 19 -13.39 -1.37 -13.08
C SER A 19 -11.95 -1.89 -13.00
N LYS A 20 -10.98 -1.04 -12.63
CA LYS A 20 -9.59 -1.47 -12.39
C LYS A 20 -9.48 -2.42 -11.19
N LEU A 21 -10.22 -2.14 -10.12
CA LEU A 21 -10.29 -3.03 -8.95
C LEU A 21 -10.82 -4.40 -9.34
N ALA A 22 -11.89 -4.47 -10.12
CA ALA A 22 -12.47 -5.73 -10.59
C ALA A 22 -11.50 -6.56 -11.44
N ALA A 23 -10.56 -5.90 -12.14
CA ALA A 23 -9.54 -6.56 -12.97
C ALA A 23 -8.24 -6.88 -12.21
N THR A 24 -8.15 -6.61 -10.91
CA THR A 24 -6.91 -6.81 -10.15
C THR A 24 -6.65 -8.31 -9.95
N GLY A 25 -5.44 -8.76 -10.26
CA GLY A 25 -5.01 -10.15 -10.03
C GLY A 25 -4.79 -10.47 -8.54
N PRO A 26 -4.16 -11.61 -8.21
CA PRO A 26 -3.84 -11.95 -6.83
C PRO A 26 -3.06 -10.84 -6.13
N ILE A 27 -3.37 -10.62 -4.86
CA ILE A 27 -2.74 -9.59 -4.02
C ILE A 27 -2.14 -10.22 -2.77
N ILE A 28 -0.95 -9.76 -2.40
CA ILE A 28 -0.32 -10.07 -1.11
C ILE A 28 0.41 -8.83 -0.61
N GLN A 29 0.69 -8.79 0.70
CA GLN A 29 1.45 -7.70 1.32
C GLN A 29 2.90 -8.11 1.56
N GLY A 30 3.75 -7.12 1.77
CA GLY A 30 5.16 -7.32 2.13
C GLY A 30 6.12 -6.86 1.04
N THR A 31 7.37 -7.26 1.20
CA THR A 31 8.47 -6.92 0.29
C THR A 31 9.32 -8.14 0.03
N ILE A 32 9.99 -8.17 -1.12
CA ILE A 32 10.99 -9.20 -1.46
C ILE A 32 12.37 -8.55 -1.46
N THR A 33 13.35 -9.23 -0.88
CA THR A 33 14.77 -8.84 -0.95
C THR A 33 15.60 -10.00 -1.47
N GLU A 34 16.45 -9.73 -2.44
CA GLU A 34 17.43 -10.68 -2.94
C GLU A 34 18.66 -10.68 -2.01
N ARG A 35 19.10 -11.86 -1.58
CA ARG A 35 20.25 -12.03 -0.69
C ARG A 35 21.19 -13.08 -1.24
N VAL A 36 22.46 -12.70 -1.33
CA VAL A 36 23.58 -13.62 -1.48
C VAL A 36 24.28 -13.69 -0.13
N ILE A 37 24.51 -14.91 0.37
CA ILE A 37 25.21 -15.16 1.62
C ILE A 37 26.63 -15.57 1.27
N GLU A 38 27.59 -14.74 1.61
CA GLU A 38 29.00 -15.04 1.45
C GLU A 38 29.53 -15.63 2.78
N LYS A 39 30.06 -16.85 2.71
CA LYS A 39 30.77 -17.49 3.80
C LYS A 39 32.26 -17.31 3.57
N GLN A 40 32.90 -16.62 4.50
CA GLN A 40 34.35 -16.45 4.50
C GLN A 40 35.04 -17.82 4.66
N PRO A 41 36.20 -18.02 4.00
CA PRO A 41 36.97 -19.24 4.15
C PRO A 41 37.45 -19.41 5.60
N GLU A 42 37.41 -20.63 6.11
CA GLU A 42 37.81 -20.93 7.50
C GLU A 42 39.34 -21.01 7.63
N GLN A 43 40.04 -21.21 6.52
CA GLN A 43 41.51 -21.28 6.46
C GLN A 43 42.11 -20.34 5.41
N LYS A 44 43.34 -19.89 5.68
CA LYS A 44 44.10 -19.01 4.78
C LYS A 44 44.49 -19.78 3.51
N GLY A 45 43.87 -19.44 2.38
CA GLY A 45 44.12 -20.08 1.07
C GLY A 45 42.92 -20.82 0.49
N GLU A 46 41.81 -20.97 1.24
CA GLU A 46 40.55 -21.49 0.70
C GLU A 46 39.73 -20.40 0.01
N ALA A 47 38.98 -20.76 -1.03
CA ALA A 47 38.01 -19.86 -1.65
C ALA A 47 36.75 -19.76 -0.76
N GLY A 48 36.28 -18.55 -0.49
CA GLY A 48 35.00 -18.33 0.20
C GLY A 48 33.84 -18.97 -0.58
N LYS A 49 32.81 -19.41 0.14
CA LYS A 49 31.61 -20.01 -0.48
C LYS A 49 30.53 -18.95 -0.60
N SER A 50 29.95 -18.79 -1.78
CA SER A 50 28.78 -17.93 -1.99
C SER A 50 27.53 -18.79 -2.12
N TYR A 51 26.49 -18.47 -1.37
CA TYR A 51 25.20 -19.16 -1.37
C TYR A 51 24.09 -18.20 -1.76
N GLY A 52 23.29 -18.54 -2.76
CA GLY A 52 22.16 -17.74 -3.22
C GLY A 52 22.07 -17.66 -4.75
N PRO A 53 21.19 -16.77 -5.27
CA PRO A 53 20.37 -15.83 -4.51
C PRO A 53 19.19 -16.48 -3.79
N TYR A 54 18.99 -16.11 -2.52
CA TYR A 54 17.76 -16.36 -1.78
C TYR A 54 16.84 -15.15 -1.93
N TYR A 55 15.58 -15.37 -2.27
CA TYR A 55 14.56 -14.31 -2.29
C TYR A 55 13.78 -14.36 -0.98
N GLN A 56 13.93 -13.34 -0.14
CA GLN A 56 13.26 -13.25 1.15
C GLN A 56 12.01 -12.41 1.05
N TRP A 57 10.84 -13.03 1.17
CA TRP A 57 9.57 -12.32 1.31
C TRP A 57 9.30 -12.03 2.78
N THR A 58 9.22 -10.76 3.14
CA THR A 58 8.96 -10.30 4.51
C THR A 58 7.64 -9.53 4.57
N PHE A 59 6.77 -9.89 5.52
CA PHE A 59 5.45 -9.28 5.68
C PHE A 59 4.99 -9.28 7.14
N LYS A 60 3.91 -8.53 7.41
CA LYS A 60 3.24 -8.55 8.71
C LYS A 60 2.12 -9.59 8.69
N ASN A 61 2.17 -10.53 9.61
CA ASN A 61 1.12 -11.50 9.87
C ASN A 61 0.68 -11.36 11.33
N ALA A 62 -0.59 -10.99 11.56
CA ALA A 62 -1.13 -10.77 12.90
C ALA A 62 -0.22 -9.89 13.81
N GLY A 63 0.31 -8.80 13.25
CA GLY A 63 1.23 -7.87 13.96
C GLY A 63 2.69 -8.32 14.04
N LYS A 64 2.99 -9.60 13.79
CA LYS A 64 4.36 -10.14 13.80
C LYS A 64 5.02 -10.04 12.42
N THR A 65 6.32 -9.76 12.40
CA THR A 65 7.11 -9.83 11.16
C THR A 65 7.42 -11.29 10.85
N THR A 66 7.03 -11.75 9.66
CA THR A 66 7.31 -13.10 9.16
C THR A 66 8.17 -12.97 7.90
N THR A 67 9.21 -13.80 7.80
CA THR A 67 10.08 -13.89 6.62
C THR A 67 10.08 -15.32 6.08
N VAL A 68 9.87 -15.45 4.77
CA VAL A 68 9.83 -16.73 4.06
C VAL A 68 10.80 -16.68 2.89
N ASN A 69 11.62 -17.72 2.73
CA ASN A 69 12.49 -17.87 1.56
C ASN A 69 11.69 -18.41 0.37
N LEU A 70 11.87 -17.78 -0.79
CA LEU A 70 11.23 -18.13 -2.05
C LEU A 70 12.28 -18.58 -3.07
N THR A 71 11.87 -19.50 -3.94
CA THR A 71 12.59 -19.76 -5.19
C THR A 71 12.48 -18.56 -6.13
N ALA A 72 13.38 -18.43 -7.11
CA ALA A 72 13.32 -17.37 -8.12
C ALA A 72 11.98 -17.32 -8.88
N LYS A 73 11.40 -18.50 -9.17
CA LYS A 73 10.09 -18.59 -9.84
C LYS A 73 8.96 -18.09 -8.94
N GLN A 74 8.95 -18.48 -7.66
CA GLN A 74 7.97 -17.98 -6.69
C GLN A 74 8.14 -16.47 -6.47
N ALA A 75 9.37 -15.98 -6.36
CA ALA A 75 9.66 -14.57 -6.16
C ALA A 75 9.03 -13.70 -7.24
N LYS A 76 9.10 -14.10 -8.53
CA LYS A 76 8.44 -13.38 -9.63
C LYS A 76 6.91 -13.32 -9.47
N LEU A 77 6.27 -14.43 -9.07
CA LEU A 77 4.82 -14.46 -8.86
C LEU A 77 4.39 -13.60 -7.67
N PHE A 78 5.14 -13.68 -6.57
CA PHE A 78 4.87 -12.92 -5.35
C PHE A 78 5.11 -11.43 -5.58
N GLN A 79 6.19 -11.07 -6.29
CA GLN A 79 6.49 -9.69 -6.67
C GLN A 79 5.32 -9.08 -7.45
N LYS A 80 4.77 -9.81 -8.43
CA LYS A 80 3.60 -9.34 -9.18
C LYS A 80 2.38 -9.14 -8.28
N ALA A 81 2.15 -10.03 -7.32
CA ALA A 81 1.05 -9.89 -6.37
C ALA A 81 1.24 -8.74 -5.37
N ILE A 82 2.48 -8.43 -4.98
CA ILE A 82 2.83 -7.26 -4.17
C ILE A 82 2.54 -5.98 -4.95
N GLU A 83 2.93 -5.91 -6.22
CA GLU A 83 2.66 -4.76 -7.10
C GLU A 83 1.15 -4.55 -7.27
N ASN A 84 0.40 -5.61 -7.55
CA ASN A 84 -1.06 -5.55 -7.63
C ASN A 84 -1.67 -4.97 -6.34
N ASN A 85 -1.16 -5.39 -5.16
CA ASN A 85 -1.63 -4.87 -3.88
C ASN A 85 -1.32 -3.37 -3.71
N GLN A 86 -0.11 -2.93 -4.10
CA GLN A 86 0.27 -1.51 -4.04
C GLN A 86 -0.62 -0.65 -4.95
N GLU A 87 -0.86 -1.11 -6.18
CA GLU A 87 -1.78 -0.44 -7.11
C GLU A 87 -3.21 -0.39 -6.57
N LEU A 88 -3.69 -1.50 -6.00
CA LEU A 88 -5.00 -1.59 -5.35
C LEU A 88 -5.15 -0.56 -4.23
N GLU A 89 -4.18 -0.48 -3.31
CA GLU A 89 -4.22 0.49 -2.21
C GLU A 89 -4.22 1.94 -2.70
N ASN A 90 -3.47 2.23 -3.77
CA ASN A 90 -3.48 3.54 -4.41
C ASN A 90 -4.84 3.87 -5.01
N HIS A 91 -5.46 2.92 -5.72
CA HIS A 91 -6.82 3.10 -6.25
C HIS A 91 -7.85 3.27 -5.14
N LEU A 92 -7.77 2.49 -4.06
CA LEU A 92 -8.66 2.61 -2.90
C LEU A 92 -8.55 3.97 -2.22
N LYS A 93 -7.33 4.49 -2.05
CA LYS A 93 -7.10 5.85 -1.52
C LYS A 93 -7.82 6.89 -2.38
N GLU A 94 -7.71 6.77 -3.69
CA GLU A 94 -8.33 7.70 -4.63
C GLU A 94 -9.86 7.57 -4.66
N MET A 95 -10.39 6.35 -4.62
CA MET A 95 -11.84 6.11 -4.51
C MET A 95 -12.43 6.72 -3.23
N ARG A 96 -11.73 6.60 -2.10
CA ARG A 96 -12.13 7.26 -0.84
C ARG A 96 -12.16 8.78 -0.98
N ARG A 97 -11.17 9.36 -1.69
CA ARG A 97 -11.12 10.80 -2.00
C ARG A 97 -12.30 11.24 -2.87
N LEU A 98 -12.55 10.54 -3.97
CA LEU A 98 -13.65 10.83 -4.89
C LEU A 98 -15.02 10.68 -4.22
N SER A 99 -15.22 9.63 -3.42
CA SER A 99 -16.47 9.40 -2.68
C SER A 99 -16.78 10.57 -1.76
N ARG A 100 -15.77 11.07 -1.05
CA ARG A 100 -15.91 12.26 -0.20
C ARG A 100 -16.35 13.48 -1.02
N GLN A 101 -15.71 13.73 -2.16
CA GLN A 101 -16.06 14.86 -3.03
C GLN A 101 -17.48 14.77 -3.58
N ILE A 102 -17.92 13.57 -4.00
CA ILE A 102 -19.28 13.32 -4.49
C ILE A 102 -20.30 13.63 -3.38
N PHE A 103 -20.06 13.14 -2.16
CA PHE A 103 -21.00 13.39 -1.06
C PHE A 103 -21.00 14.84 -0.59
N GLU A 104 -19.84 15.52 -0.56
CA GLU A 104 -19.73 16.94 -0.24
C GLU A 104 -20.32 17.86 -1.35
N SER A 105 -20.45 17.38 -2.58
CA SER A 105 -21.15 18.10 -3.64
C SER A 105 -22.67 17.98 -3.54
N VAL A 106 -23.17 16.81 -3.08
CA VAL A 106 -24.61 16.51 -2.97
C VAL A 106 -25.22 16.99 -1.65
N ALA A 107 -24.52 16.86 -0.53
CA ALA A 107 -25.08 17.18 0.78
C ALA A 107 -24.84 18.64 1.18
N VAL A 108 -25.88 19.32 1.68
CA VAL A 108 -25.73 20.56 2.44
C VAL A 108 -25.13 20.20 3.80
N GLY A 109 -23.84 20.50 3.99
CA GLY A 109 -23.13 20.20 5.23
C GLY A 109 -23.66 21.01 6.42
N VAL A 110 -23.71 20.39 7.59
CA VAL A 110 -23.98 21.09 8.86
C VAL A 110 -22.83 22.06 9.17
N LYS A 111 -23.13 23.27 9.68
CA LYS A 111 -22.11 24.25 10.07
C LYS A 111 -21.07 23.60 10.99
N ARG A 112 -19.81 23.63 10.56
CA ARG A 112 -18.68 23.11 11.34
C ARG A 112 -18.64 23.87 12.67
N ARG A 113 -18.77 23.16 13.78
CA ARG A 113 -18.69 23.77 15.12
C ARG A 113 -17.30 24.35 15.31
N GLU A 114 -17.21 25.64 15.59
CA GLU A 114 -15.95 26.29 15.91
C GLU A 114 -15.34 25.63 17.15
N ARG A 115 -14.07 25.19 17.04
CA ARG A 115 -13.30 24.79 18.20
C ARG A 115 -13.04 26.06 19.02
N LYS A 116 -13.70 26.20 20.17
CA LYS A 116 -13.24 27.17 21.18
C LYS A 116 -11.80 26.81 21.54
N LYS A 117 -10.88 27.77 21.39
CA LYS A 117 -9.52 27.69 21.93
C LYS A 117 -9.68 27.51 23.45
N PRO A 118 -8.96 26.59 24.12
CA PRO A 118 -9.04 26.49 25.56
C PRO A 118 -8.57 27.82 26.16
N GLU A 119 -9.49 28.56 26.78
CA GLU A 119 -9.18 29.69 27.63
C GLU A 119 -8.62 29.15 28.95
N GLY A 120 -7.42 29.58 29.31
CA GLY A 120 -6.84 29.33 30.64
C GLY A 120 -5.86 28.17 30.70
N THR A 121 -4.62 28.39 30.25
CA THR A 121 -3.47 27.85 30.99
C THR A 121 -2.84 29.03 31.72
N ALA A 122 -3.46 29.39 32.85
CA ALA A 122 -2.76 30.10 33.91
C ALA A 122 -2.44 29.05 34.98
N LEU A 123 -1.23 28.52 34.93
CA LEU A 123 -0.62 27.84 36.06
C LEU A 123 0.46 28.79 36.57
N SER A 124 0.17 29.35 37.75
CA SER A 124 1.13 29.97 38.65
C SER A 124 2.13 28.94 39.17
#